data_AF-A0A920KTW2-F1
#
_entry.id   AF-A0A920KTW2-F1
#
_cell.length_a   1.000
_cell.length_b   1.000
_cell.length_c   1.000
_cell.angle_alpha   90.00
_cell.angle_beta   90.00
_cell.angle_gamma   90.00
#
_symmetry.space_group_name_H-M   'P 1'
#
loop_
_entity.id
_entity.type
_entity.pdbx_description
1 polymer ?
#
loop_
_entity_poly.entity_id
_entity_poly.type
_entity_poly.pdbx_seq_one_letter_code
_entity_poly.pdbx_strand_id
1 'polypeptide(L)'
;MKADAYGLGMVPVSHALYDSGCRHFFVAQADEAVTLRQSFAEKPCHIFVLEGPQAHELTDYQAYKLTPVINTADQIEHLVSFNKANLSSLPSALHIDTAMSRLGLAPIDIQRLADHLTPGGPLPLCLVMSHLACADNPHTALTQNS
;
A
#
# COMPACT_ATOMS: atom_id res chain seq x y z
N MET A 1 2.97 -6.69 7.37
CA MET A 1 4.03 -7.71 7.48
C MET A 1 5.40 -7.07 7.32
N LYS A 2 5.67 -5.94 8.01
CA LYS A 2 6.94 -5.21 7.87
C LYS A 2 8.09 -6.07 8.42
N ALA A 3 9.23 -6.10 7.74
CA ALA A 3 10.46 -6.78 8.14
C ALA A 3 10.31 -8.30 8.39
N ASP A 4 9.81 -9.06 7.41
CA ASP A 4 9.65 -10.53 7.49
C ASP A 4 8.88 -11.03 8.72
N ALA A 5 7.82 -10.31 9.11
CA ALA A 5 7.06 -10.60 10.33
C ALA A 5 7.94 -10.71 11.58
N TYR A 6 8.98 -9.86 11.69
CA TYR A 6 9.99 -9.89 12.75
C TYR A 6 10.81 -11.21 12.80
N GLY A 7 11.10 -11.80 11.64
CA GLY A 7 11.92 -13.01 11.52
C GLY A 7 11.17 -14.33 11.77
N LEU A 8 9.84 -14.30 11.79
CA LEU A 8 8.98 -15.49 11.92
C LEU A 8 8.65 -16.14 10.56
N GLY A 9 9.06 -15.50 9.46
CA GLY A 9 8.69 -15.88 8.11
C GLY A 9 7.35 -15.26 7.72
N MET A 10 7.39 -14.31 6.79
CA MET A 10 6.23 -13.63 6.23
C MET A 10 5.18 -14.60 5.68
N VAL A 11 5.61 -15.70 5.07
CA VAL A 11 4.73 -16.69 4.41
C VAL A 11 3.91 -17.52 5.41
N PRO A 12 4.50 -18.19 6.42
CA PRO A 12 3.70 -18.92 7.41
C PRO A 12 2.62 -18.05 8.10
N VAL A 13 2.99 -16.83 8.49
CA VAL A 13 2.07 -15.90 9.15
C VAL A 13 0.99 -15.42 8.20
N SER A 14 1.31 -15.12 6.94
CA SER A 14 0.33 -14.67 5.97
C SER A 14 -0.72 -15.75 5.66
N HIS A 15 -0.31 -17.02 5.61
CA HIS A 15 -1.23 -18.15 5.44
C HIS A 15 -2.15 -18.32 6.65
N ALA A 16 -1.62 -18.26 7.88
CA ALA A 16 -2.44 -18.32 9.08
C ALA A 16 -3.48 -17.19 9.13
N LEU A 17 -3.08 -15.97 8.77
CA LEU A 17 -3.99 -14.83 8.67
C LEU A 17 -5.02 -15.03 7.56
N TYR A 18 -4.62 -15.56 6.40
CA TYR A 18 -5.54 -15.86 5.30
C TYR A 18 -6.61 -16.87 5.74
N ASP A 19 -6.21 -17.93 6.43
CA ASP A 19 -7.11 -18.97 6.93
C ASP A 19 -8.06 -18.42 8.01
N SER A 20 -7.64 -17.39 8.77
CA SER A 20 -8.51 -16.65 9.70
C SER A 20 -9.48 -15.66 9.03
N GLY A 21 -9.42 -15.50 7.71
CA GLY A 21 -10.32 -14.62 6.93
C GLY A 21 -9.67 -13.32 6.44
N CYS A 22 -8.40 -13.05 6.73
CA CYS A 22 -7.72 -11.87 6.22
C CYS A 22 -7.54 -11.94 4.69
N ARG A 23 -7.80 -10.82 3.99
CA ARG A 23 -7.66 -10.71 2.52
C ARG A 23 -6.81 -9.52 2.07
N HIS A 24 -6.37 -8.67 2.99
CA HIS A 24 -5.58 -7.49 2.71
C HIS A 24 -4.23 -7.60 3.44
N PHE A 25 -3.14 -7.64 2.67
CA PHE A 25 -1.78 -7.76 3.19
C PHE A 25 -0.96 -6.55 2.80
N PHE A 26 -0.14 -6.07 3.73
CA PHE A 26 0.74 -4.92 3.52
C PHE A 26 2.19 -5.36 3.72
N VAL A 27 3.02 -5.11 2.72
CA VAL A 27 4.46 -5.41 2.70
C VAL A 27 5.25 -4.14 2.38
N ALA A 28 6.54 -4.11 2.71
CA ALA A 28 7.36 -2.91 2.48
C ALA A 28 7.72 -2.79 1.00
N GLN A 29 8.29 -3.85 0.44
CA GLN A 29 8.94 -3.82 -0.88
C GLN A 29 8.27 -4.72 -1.91
N ALA A 30 8.53 -4.47 -3.20
CA ALA A 30 7.98 -5.26 -4.30
C ALA A 30 8.41 -6.73 -4.24
N ASP A 31 9.67 -7.02 -3.88
CA ASP A 31 10.20 -8.38 -3.77
C ASP A 31 9.47 -9.23 -2.71
N GLU A 32 9.15 -8.62 -1.56
CA GLU A 32 8.32 -9.24 -0.53
C GLU A 32 6.91 -9.53 -1.09
N ALA A 33 6.36 -8.60 -1.86
CA ALA A 33 5.03 -8.72 -2.45
C ALA A 33 4.96 -9.86 -3.47
N VAL A 34 5.96 -10.00 -4.32
CA VAL A 34 6.09 -11.08 -5.30
C VAL A 34 6.19 -12.42 -4.60
N THR A 35 7.08 -12.52 -3.60
CA THR A 35 7.25 -13.74 -2.78
C THR A 35 5.93 -14.16 -2.14
N LEU A 36 5.20 -13.20 -1.56
CA LEU A 36 3.90 -13.44 -0.94
C LEU A 36 2.82 -13.83 -1.96
N ARG A 37 2.78 -13.17 -3.12
CA ARG A 37 1.83 -13.51 -4.18
C ARG A 37 2.02 -14.94 -4.67
N GLN A 38 3.27 -15.34 -4.87
CA GLN A 38 3.62 -16.70 -5.30
C GLN A 38 3.24 -17.74 -4.25
N SER A 39 3.45 -17.47 -2.96
CA SER A 39 3.08 -18.39 -1.88
C SER A 39 1.57 -18.66 -1.84
N PHE A 40 0.77 -17.66 -2.20
CA PHE A 40 -0.68 -17.79 -2.29
C PHE A 40 -1.19 -18.51 -3.53
N ALA A 41 -0.33 -18.87 -4.50
CA ALA A 41 -0.74 -19.56 -5.74
C ALA A 41 -1.98 -18.91 -6.40
N GLU A 42 -1.95 -17.58 -6.50
CA GLU A 42 -3.06 -16.75 -7.03
C GLU A 42 -4.37 -16.75 -6.25
N LYS A 43 -4.40 -17.25 -5.00
CA LYS A 43 -5.58 -17.11 -4.12
C LYS A 43 -6.04 -15.64 -4.04
N PRO A 44 -7.36 -15.39 -4.01
CA PRO A 44 -7.90 -14.03 -3.96
C PRO A 44 -7.45 -13.27 -2.71
N CYS A 45 -6.56 -12.30 -2.90
CA CYS A 45 -6.12 -11.37 -1.86
C CYS A 45 -5.51 -10.11 -2.49
N HIS A 46 -5.56 -9.02 -1.74
CA HIS A 46 -4.93 -7.75 -2.05
C HIS A 46 -3.59 -7.66 -1.33
N ILE A 47 -2.54 -7.33 -2.08
CA ILE A 47 -1.18 -7.14 -1.55
C ILE A 47 -0.78 -5.71 -1.87
N PHE A 48 -0.64 -4.89 -0.84
CA PHE A 48 -0.27 -3.49 -0.90
C PHE A 48 1.22 -3.33 -0.62
N VAL A 49 1.93 -2.57 -1.46
CA VAL A 49 3.36 -2.30 -1.32
C VAL A 49 3.59 -0.88 -0.84
N LEU A 50 4.08 -0.75 0.40
CA LEU A 50 4.14 0.51 1.13
C LEU A 50 5.15 1.50 0.58
N GLU A 51 6.28 1.06 0.03
CA GLU A 51 7.30 1.96 -0.55
C GLU A 51 6.83 2.59 -1.88
N GLY A 52 5.83 1.98 -2.53
CA GLY A 52 5.37 2.36 -3.85
C GLY A 52 6.34 1.93 -4.97
N PRO A 53 5.99 2.15 -6.24
CA PRO A 53 6.73 1.61 -7.37
C PRO A 53 7.76 2.58 -7.93
N GLN A 54 8.87 2.04 -8.42
CA GLN A 54 9.70 2.68 -9.43
C GLN A 54 9.11 2.42 -10.84
N ALA A 55 9.42 3.28 -11.81
CA ALA A 55 8.87 3.16 -13.16
C ALA A 55 9.11 1.79 -13.81
N HIS A 56 10.28 1.19 -13.58
CA HIS A 56 10.66 -0.10 -14.16
C HIS A 56 9.97 -1.30 -13.49
N GLU A 57 9.43 -1.14 -12.29
CA GLU A 57 8.78 -2.21 -11.52
C GLU A 57 7.30 -2.37 -11.89
N LEU A 58 6.68 -1.38 -12.55
CA LEU A 58 5.23 -1.36 -12.80
C LEU A 58 4.74 -2.57 -13.62
N THR A 59 5.59 -3.12 -14.48
CA THR A 59 5.30 -4.37 -15.21
C THR A 59 5.11 -5.54 -14.25
N ASP A 60 5.94 -5.64 -13.21
CA ASP A 60 5.82 -6.69 -12.19
C ASP A 60 4.58 -6.47 -11.31
N TYR A 61 4.27 -5.21 -10.98
CA TYR A 61 3.02 -4.90 -10.26
C TYR A 61 1.79 -5.40 -11.02
N GLN A 62 1.77 -5.24 -12.36
CA GLN A 62 0.69 -5.75 -13.19
C GLN A 62 0.70 -7.28 -13.28
N ALA A 63 1.86 -7.89 -13.53
CA ALA A 63 2.00 -9.34 -13.65
C ALA A 63 1.58 -10.07 -12.38
N TYR A 64 1.96 -9.55 -11.21
CA TYR A 64 1.67 -10.15 -9.90
C TYR A 64 0.43 -9.60 -9.21
N LYS A 65 -0.37 -8.76 -9.89
CA LYS A 65 -1.60 -8.15 -9.35
C LYS A 65 -1.35 -7.49 -7.99
N LEU A 66 -0.30 -6.67 -7.91
CA LEU A 66 0.10 -5.93 -6.72
C LEU A 66 -0.54 -4.54 -6.74
N THR A 67 -0.81 -3.98 -5.55
CA THR A 67 -1.38 -2.65 -5.41
C THR A 67 -0.32 -1.69 -4.87
N PRO A 68 0.18 -0.73 -5.67
CA PRO A 68 1.12 0.27 -5.21
C PRO A 68 0.47 1.24 -4.23
N VAL A 69 1.23 1.64 -3.20
CA VAL A 69 0.89 2.77 -2.35
C VAL A 69 1.63 4.01 -2.86
N ILE A 70 0.90 5.06 -3.19
CA ILE A 70 1.42 6.33 -3.67
C ILE A 70 1.86 7.16 -2.45
N ASN A 71 3.14 7.51 -2.42
CA ASN A 71 3.79 8.33 -1.39
C ASN A 71 4.42 9.60 -1.95
N THR A 72 4.65 9.69 -3.27
CA THR A 72 5.34 10.82 -3.91
C THR A 72 4.67 11.22 -5.23
N ALA A 73 4.91 12.45 -5.69
CA ALA A 73 4.41 12.92 -6.99
C ALA A 73 4.99 12.14 -8.18
N ASP A 74 6.26 11.72 -8.10
CA ASP A 74 6.88 10.95 -9.19
C ASP A 74 6.15 9.60 -9.39
N GLN A 75 5.69 8.97 -8.30
CA GLN A 75 4.89 7.75 -8.37
C GLN A 75 3.53 7.98 -9.05
N ILE A 76 2.91 9.15 -8.86
CA ILE A 76 1.69 9.55 -9.58
C ILE A 76 1.98 9.56 -11.08
N GLU A 77 3.04 10.24 -11.51
CA GLU A 77 3.39 10.36 -12.93
C GLU A 77 3.74 9.02 -13.57
N HIS A 78 4.48 8.17 -12.85
CA HIS A 78 4.80 6.81 -13.30
C HIS A 78 3.54 5.98 -13.51
N LEU A 79 2.62 5.99 -12.54
CA LEU A 79 1.36 5.24 -12.62
C LEU A 79 0.41 5.78 -13.69
N VAL A 80 0.30 7.11 -13.82
CA VAL A 80 -0.53 7.74 -14.86
C VAL A 80 -0.02 7.36 -16.25
N SER A 81 1.29 7.50 -16.47
CA SER A 81 1.95 7.16 -17.73
C SER A 81 1.75 5.69 -18.07
N PHE A 82 1.97 4.81 -17.09
CA PHE A 82 1.80 3.36 -17.26
C PHE A 82 0.34 2.97 -17.54
N ASN A 83 -0.61 3.49 -16.78
CA ASN A 83 -2.03 3.16 -16.93
C ASN A 83 -2.63 3.73 -18.23
N LYS A 84 -2.11 4.84 -18.75
CA LYS A 84 -2.48 5.36 -20.08
C LYS A 84 -1.94 4.50 -21.21
N ALA A 85 -0.78 3.89 -21.04
CA ALA A 85 -0.15 3.04 -22.04
C ALA A 85 -0.71 1.60 -22.08
N ASN A 86 -1.50 1.20 -21.07
CA ASN A 86 -2.00 -0.16 -20.91
C ASN A 86 -3.54 -0.21 -20.93
N LEU A 87 -4.10 -1.31 -21.44
CA LEU A 87 -5.56 -1.50 -21.52
C LEU A 87 -6.23 -1.72 -20.16
N SER A 88 -5.46 -2.20 -19.18
CA SER A 88 -5.92 -2.43 -17.81
C SER A 88 -5.16 -1.53 -16.85
N SER A 89 -5.86 -0.63 -16.18
CA SER A 89 -5.23 0.25 -15.18
C SER A 89 -4.96 -0.51 -13.89
N LEU A 90 -3.76 -0.30 -13.32
CA LEU A 90 -3.41 -0.75 -11.99
C LEU A 90 -4.21 0.05 -10.95
N PRO A 91 -4.98 -0.61 -10.06
CA PRO A 91 -5.52 0.06 -8.88
C PRO A 91 -4.38 0.51 -7.98
N SER A 92 -4.54 1.63 -7.29
CA SER A 92 -3.54 2.18 -6.39
C SER A 92 -4.15 2.58 -5.05
N ALA A 93 -3.33 2.55 -4.01
CA ALA A 93 -3.66 3.11 -2.71
C ALA A 93 -2.93 4.45 -2.55
N LEU A 94 -3.52 5.37 -1.82
CA LEU A 94 -2.90 6.65 -1.49
C LEU A 94 -2.51 6.66 -0.02
N HIS A 95 -1.28 7.08 0.28
CA HIS A 95 -0.87 7.36 1.64
C HIS A 95 -0.73 8.88 1.85
N ILE A 96 -1.55 9.43 2.74
CA ILE A 96 -1.54 10.84 3.12
C ILE A 96 -0.93 10.94 4.52
N ASP A 97 0.27 11.52 4.63
CA ASP A 97 0.76 11.92 5.95
C ASP A 97 0.05 13.22 6.35
N THR A 98 -0.88 13.13 7.31
CA THR A 98 -1.65 14.27 7.83
C THR A 98 -0.90 14.99 8.95
N ALA A 99 0.27 14.52 9.36
CA ALA A 99 1.15 15.31 10.19
C ALA A 99 1.64 16.49 9.35
N MET A 100 1.10 17.69 9.58
CA MET A 100 1.55 18.94 8.98
C MET A 100 2.97 19.35 9.43
N SER A 101 3.93 18.41 9.43
CA SER A 101 5.33 18.61 9.75
C SER A 101 6.20 17.55 9.08
N ARG A 102 6.70 17.90 7.88
CA ARG A 102 8.05 17.56 7.38
C ARG A 102 8.37 16.14 6.88
N LEU A 103 7.42 15.32 6.40
CA LEU A 103 7.68 14.19 5.47
C LEU A 103 6.37 13.57 4.93
N GLY A 104 5.69 14.26 4.02
CA GLY A 104 4.48 13.76 3.34
C GLY A 104 4.25 14.48 2.01
N LEU A 105 3.39 13.92 1.13
CA LEU A 105 2.95 14.56 -0.12
C LEU A 105 2.63 16.03 0.15
N ALA A 106 3.38 16.94 -0.49
CA ALA A 106 3.16 18.35 -0.31
C ALA A 106 1.76 18.73 -0.84
N PRO A 107 1.14 19.84 -0.39
CA PRO A 107 -0.16 20.28 -0.91
C PRO A 107 -0.22 20.38 -2.44
N ILE A 108 0.93 20.68 -3.08
CA ILE A 108 1.08 20.71 -4.54
C ILE A 108 0.93 19.31 -5.18
N ASP A 109 1.32 18.26 -4.47
CA ASP A 109 1.22 16.88 -4.94
C ASP A 109 -0.23 16.35 -4.80
N ILE A 110 -0.98 16.85 -3.81
CA ILE A 110 -2.41 16.54 -3.64
C ILE A 110 -3.22 17.15 -4.80
N GLN A 111 -2.88 18.35 -5.25
CA GLN A 111 -3.57 18.97 -6.39
C GLN A 111 -3.33 18.19 -7.69
N ARG A 112 -2.08 17.78 -7.95
CA ARG A 112 -1.74 16.93 -9.10
C ARG A 112 -2.46 15.59 -9.06
N LEU A 113 -2.58 15.00 -7.87
CA LEU A 113 -3.38 13.79 -7.70
C LEU A 113 -4.84 14.04 -8.09
N ALA A 114 -5.45 15.11 -7.56
CA ALA A 114 -6.86 15.42 -7.81
C ALA A 114 -7.21 15.54 -9.30
N ASP A 115 -6.30 16.10 -10.11
CA ASP A 115 -6.48 16.23 -11.57
C ASP A 115 -6.58 14.87 -12.29
N HIS A 116 -6.13 13.79 -11.65
CA HIS A 116 -6.15 12.43 -12.18
C HIS A 116 -7.22 11.53 -11.55
N LEU A 117 -7.90 11.99 -10.49
CA LEU A 117 -8.97 11.28 -9.79
C LEU A 117 -10.32 11.51 -10.47
N THR A 118 -10.48 11.00 -11.68
CA THR A 118 -11.75 11.03 -12.42
C THR A 118 -12.34 9.62 -12.55
N PRO A 119 -13.67 9.46 -12.61
CA PRO A 119 -14.28 8.15 -12.89
C PRO A 119 -13.76 7.57 -14.21
N GLY A 120 -13.15 6.38 -14.17
CA GLY A 120 -12.51 5.77 -15.34
C GLY A 120 -11.18 6.42 -15.76
N GLY A 121 -10.63 7.29 -14.92
CA GLY A 121 -9.35 7.95 -15.13
C GLY A 121 -8.14 7.02 -14.93
N PRO A 122 -6.92 7.53 -15.21
CA PRO A 122 -5.70 6.73 -15.20
C PRO A 122 -5.21 6.36 -13.79
N LEU A 123 -5.84 6.85 -12.72
CA LEU A 123 -5.51 6.51 -11.34
C LEU A 123 -6.75 6.02 -10.57
N PRO A 124 -7.16 4.76 -10.76
CA PRO A 124 -8.19 4.18 -9.93
C PRO A 124 -7.66 3.99 -8.50
N LEU A 125 -8.14 4.83 -7.57
CA LEU A 125 -7.83 4.70 -6.14
C LEU A 125 -8.78 3.68 -5.48
N CYS A 126 -8.20 2.67 -4.81
CA CYS A 126 -8.95 1.65 -4.09
C CYS A 126 -8.87 1.80 -2.56
N LEU A 127 -7.90 2.57 -2.06
CA LEU A 127 -7.67 2.76 -0.62
C LEU A 127 -7.02 4.12 -0.37
N VAL A 128 -7.44 4.83 0.68
CA VAL A 128 -6.74 6.00 1.22
C VAL A 128 -6.34 5.68 2.65
N MET A 129 -5.05 5.80 2.94
CA MET A 129 -4.46 5.57 4.26
C MET A 129 -3.87 6.88 4.77
N SER A 130 -3.93 7.09 6.08
CA SER A 130 -3.16 8.14 6.73
C SER A 130 -2.41 7.59 7.92
N HIS A 131 -1.24 8.16 8.20
CA HIS A 131 -0.46 7.78 9.37
C HIS A 131 -1.18 8.30 10.62
N LEU A 132 -2.02 7.47 11.26
CA LEU A 132 -2.48 7.75 12.61
C LEU A 132 -1.30 7.48 13.54
N ALA A 133 -0.60 8.53 13.98
CA ALA A 133 0.54 8.44 14.90
C ALA A 133 0.17 7.94 16.33
N CYS A 134 -0.92 7.20 16.49
CA CYS A 134 -1.40 6.66 17.77
C CYS A 134 -2.06 5.30 17.57
N ALA A 135 -1.28 4.23 17.52
CA ALA A 135 -1.78 2.87 17.76
C ALA A 135 -1.04 2.14 18.90
N ASP A 136 0.06 2.70 19.41
CA ASP A 136 0.81 2.13 20.53
C ASP A 136 0.55 2.91 21.83
N ASN A 137 -0.59 2.65 22.47
CA ASN A 137 -0.72 2.83 23.92
C ASN A 137 -1.83 1.94 24.51
N PRO A 138 -1.59 0.64 24.72
CA PRO A 138 -2.41 -0.19 25.60
C PRO A 138 -1.87 -0.07 27.03
N HIS A 139 -1.85 1.12 27.63
CA HIS A 139 -1.78 1.27 29.09
C HIS A 139 -2.01 2.73 29.51
N THR A 140 -3.22 3.02 29.96
CA THR A 140 -3.37 3.94 31.09
C THR A 140 -4.41 3.33 32.03
N ALA A 141 -3.99 2.29 32.73
CA ALA A 141 -4.60 1.95 34.01
C ALA A 141 -4.00 2.90 35.04
N LEU A 142 -4.77 3.87 35.50
CA LEU A 142 -4.57 4.48 36.81
C LEU A 142 -5.85 4.25 37.61
N THR A 143 -5.82 3.09 38.28
CA THR A 143 -6.36 2.80 39.61
C THR A 143 -7.20 3.88 40.29
N GLN A 144 -8.42 3.48 40.70
CA GLN A 144 -9.15 4.06 41.82
C GLN A 144 -8.39 3.85 43.15
N ASN A 145 -8.30 4.90 43.96
CA ASN A 145 -8.26 4.97 45.43
C ASN A 145 -7.77 6.38 45.81
N SER A 146 -8.34 7.15 46.74
CA SER A 146 -9.32 6.92 47.82
C SER A 146 -10.01 8.25 48.14
#